data_AF-A0A538A7J2-F1
#
_entry.id   AF-A0A538A7J2-F1
#
_cell.length_a   1.000
_cell.length_b   1.000
_cell.length_c   1.000
_cell.angle_alpha   90.00
_cell.angle_beta   90.00
_cell.angle_gamma   90.00
#
_symmetry.space_group_name_H-M   'P 1'
#
loop_
_entity.id
_entity.type
_entity.pdbx_description
1 polymer ?
#
loop_
_entity_poly.entity_id
_entity_poly.type
_entity_poly.pdbx_seq_one_letter_code
_entity_poly.pdbx_strand_id
1 'polypeptide(L)'
;MAWRISGSYLATCSCNLICPCPVDGPPTSEDGQCRGFLVFSVKEGSVDDTDVSGVNVALYNLFPSNLTAGNWKVGLVIDEGASDEQANALERVF
;
A
#
# COMPACT_ATOMS: atom_id res chain seq x y z
N MET A 1 -17.84 -4.12 -6.77
CA MET A 1 -16.99 -3.51 -5.73
C MET A 1 -16.88 -2.05 -6.05
N ALA A 2 -17.60 -1.22 -5.30
CA ALA A 2 -17.50 0.23 -5.40
C ALA A 2 -16.78 0.72 -4.15
N TRP A 3 -15.77 1.57 -4.31
CA TRP A 3 -15.05 2.11 -3.17
C TRP A 3 -14.61 3.54 -3.46
N ARG A 4 -14.47 4.32 -2.39
CA ARG A 4 -13.87 5.66 -2.41
C ARG A 4 -13.16 5.86 -1.09
N ILE A 5 -11.88 6.18 -1.14
CA ILE A 5 -11.07 6.48 0.03
C ILE A 5 -10.36 7.80 -0.21
N SER A 6 -10.37 8.68 0.79
CA SER A 6 -9.68 9.96 0.80
C SER A 6 -8.92 10.11 2.11
N GLY A 7 -7.70 10.62 2.02
CA GLY A 7 -6.82 10.72 3.18
C GLY A 7 -5.43 11.19 2.81
N SER A 8 -4.50 10.93 3.71
CA SER A 8 -3.09 11.25 3.52
C SER A 8 -2.29 9.96 3.49
N TYR A 9 -1.26 9.92 2.67
CA TYR A 9 -0.33 8.80 2.67
C TYR A 9 1.11 9.29 2.78
N LEU A 10 1.93 8.47 3.41
CA LEU A 10 3.37 8.60 3.42
C LEU A 10 3.93 7.31 2.82
N ALA A 11 4.82 7.44 1.85
CA ALA A 11 5.47 6.30 1.23
C ALA A 11 6.96 6.54 1.06
N THR A 12 7.74 5.47 1.18
CA THR A 12 9.17 5.48 0.90
C THR A 12 9.62 4.11 0.41
N CYS A 13 10.78 4.06 -0.21
CA CYS A 13 11.38 2.82 -0.70
C CYS A 13 12.90 2.86 -0.58
N SER A 14 13.54 1.71 -0.74
CA SER A 14 14.99 1.54 -0.73
C SER A 14 15.75 2.20 -1.90
N CYS A 15 15.08 2.94 -2.80
CA CYS A 15 15.75 3.57 -3.94
C CYS A 15 16.54 4.82 -3.52
N ASN A 16 17.73 5.00 -4.09
CA ASN A 16 18.70 6.04 -3.72
C ASN A 16 18.28 7.50 -4.01
N LEU A 17 17.27 7.76 -4.86
CA LEU A 17 16.86 9.13 -5.17
C LEU A 17 15.39 9.27 -5.61
N ILE A 18 15.11 9.03 -6.88
CA ILE A 18 13.77 9.07 -7.46
C ILE A 18 13.35 7.63 -7.71
N CYS A 19 12.15 7.28 -7.24
CA CYS A 19 11.58 5.96 -7.48
C CYS A 19 11.26 5.79 -8.98
N PRO A 20 11.84 4.82 -9.68
CA PRO A 20 11.60 4.59 -11.10
C PRO A 20 10.34 3.74 -11.37
N CYS A 21 9.73 3.17 -10.32
CA CYS A 21 8.55 2.29 -10.43
C CYS A 21 7.35 2.90 -11.18
N PRO A 22 7.03 4.22 -11.10
CA PRO A 22 5.90 4.80 -11.83
C PRO A 22 5.98 4.66 -13.35
N VAL A 23 7.17 4.41 -13.89
CA VAL A 23 7.42 4.16 -15.33
C VAL A 23 7.94 2.74 -15.58
N ASP A 24 7.69 1.83 -14.64
CA ASP A 24 8.16 0.43 -14.66
C ASP A 24 9.68 0.26 -14.82
N GLY A 25 10.46 1.23 -14.33
CA GLY A 25 11.91 1.11 -14.29
C GLY A 25 12.40 0.19 -13.15
N PRO A 26 13.58 -0.42 -13.29
CA PRO A 26 14.15 -1.29 -12.25
C PRO A 26 14.53 -0.48 -11.00
N PRO A 27 14.38 -1.03 -9.78
CA PRO A 27 14.78 -0.37 -8.54
C PRO A 27 16.27 0.02 -8.56
N THR A 28 16.59 1.16 -7.96
CA THR A 28 17.98 1.67 -7.90
C THR A 28 18.67 1.37 -6.57
N SER A 29 18.13 0.44 -5.77
CA SER A 29 18.78 -0.03 -4.54
C SER A 29 20.04 -0.84 -4.89
N GLU A 30 20.93 -1.03 -3.92
CA GLU A 30 22.19 -1.76 -4.10
C GLU A 30 21.99 -3.21 -4.56
N ASP A 31 20.94 -3.87 -4.07
CA ASP A 31 20.58 -5.25 -4.38
C ASP A 31 19.57 -5.41 -5.52
N GLY A 32 19.18 -4.31 -6.17
CA GLY A 32 18.21 -4.30 -7.27
C GLY A 32 16.76 -4.61 -6.86
N GLN A 33 16.47 -4.70 -5.55
CA GLN A 33 15.14 -4.99 -5.02
C GLN A 33 14.49 -3.76 -4.36
N CYS A 34 13.21 -3.55 -4.63
CA CYS A 34 12.45 -2.51 -3.95
C CYS A 34 11.89 -3.06 -2.62
N ARG A 35 12.36 -2.51 -1.50
CA ARG A 35 11.71 -2.60 -0.19
C ARG A 35 10.95 -1.31 0.04
N GLY A 36 9.65 -1.34 -0.19
CA GLY A 36 8.77 -0.19 -0.04
C GLY A 36 7.88 -0.33 1.19
N PHE A 37 7.49 0.81 1.75
CA PHE A 37 6.35 0.88 2.64
C PHE A 37 5.52 2.11 2.33
N LEU A 38 4.21 1.97 2.54
CA LEU A 38 3.23 3.03 2.47
C LEU A 38 2.35 2.95 3.71
N VAL A 39 2.10 4.08 4.37
CA VAL A 39 1.06 4.20 5.39
C VAL A 39 0.01 5.15 4.86
N PHE A 40 -1.23 4.70 4.82
CA PHE A 40 -2.40 5.47 4.45
C PHE A 40 -3.26 5.70 5.69
N SER A 41 -3.51 6.97 6.02
CA SER A 41 -4.48 7.35 7.04
C SER A 41 -5.78 7.72 6.35
N VAL A 42 -6.80 6.87 6.48
CA VAL A 42 -8.10 7.09 5.87
C VAL A 42 -8.83 8.18 6.65
N LYS A 43 -8.95 9.37 6.06
CA LYS A 43 -9.73 10.44 6.66
C LYS A 43 -11.23 10.17 6.50
N GLU A 44 -11.64 9.86 5.28
CA GLU A 44 -13.04 9.58 4.92
C GLU A 44 -13.06 8.53 3.79
N GLY A 45 -13.90 7.50 3.92
CA GLY A 45 -14.05 6.53 2.84
C GLY A 45 -15.01 5.39 3.11
N SER A 46 -15.46 4.74 2.04
CA SER A 46 -16.29 3.54 2.11
C SER A 46 -15.87 2.51 1.07
N VAL A 47 -16.14 1.25 1.38
CA VAL A 47 -15.97 0.09 0.51
C VAL A 47 -17.28 -0.67 0.51
N ASP A 48 -17.98 -0.69 -0.62
CA ASP A 48 -19.36 -1.14 -0.73
C ASP A 48 -20.23 -0.41 0.33
N ASP A 49 -20.76 -1.11 1.35
CA ASP A 49 -21.57 -0.53 2.44
C ASP A 49 -20.78 -0.29 3.76
N THR A 50 -19.49 -0.63 3.80
CA THR A 50 -18.66 -0.53 5.00
C THR A 50 -17.95 0.82 5.05
N ASP A 51 -18.15 1.58 6.13
CA ASP A 51 -17.39 2.81 6.43
C ASP A 51 -16.00 2.45 6.97
N VAL A 52 -14.96 2.90 6.29
CA VAL A 52 -13.55 2.66 6.64
C VAL A 52 -12.83 3.92 7.10
N SER A 53 -13.60 4.97 7.42
CA SER A 53 -13.08 6.24 7.93
C SER A 53 -12.38 6.06 9.27
N GLY A 54 -11.26 6.77 9.46
CA GLY A 54 -10.47 6.73 10.69
C GLY A 54 -9.50 5.56 10.80
N VAL A 55 -9.53 4.59 9.87
CA VAL A 55 -8.61 3.45 9.89
C VAL A 55 -7.27 3.80 9.24
N ASN A 56 -6.18 3.41 9.88
CA ASN A 56 -4.83 3.47 9.31
C ASN A 56 -4.46 2.12 8.70
N VAL A 57 -3.83 2.15 7.52
CA VAL A 57 -3.39 0.95 6.82
C VAL A 57 -1.94 1.14 6.40
N ALA A 58 -1.09 0.17 6.73
CA ALA A 58 0.28 0.12 6.25
C ALA A 58 0.44 -1.04 5.27
N LEU A 59 0.95 -0.73 4.08
CA LEU A 59 1.35 -1.70 3.06
C LEU A 59 2.87 -1.77 3.02
N TYR A 60 3.41 -2.98 3.16
CA TYR A 60 4.81 -3.26 2.92
C TYR A 60 4.95 -4.07 1.64
N ASN A 61 5.93 -3.74 0.80
CA ASN A 61 6.20 -4.47 -0.42
C ASN A 61 7.67 -4.84 -0.54
N LEU A 62 7.92 -6.04 -1.06
CA LEU A 62 9.19 -6.47 -1.63
C LEU A 62 8.96 -6.79 -3.10
N PHE A 63 9.52 -5.97 -3.98
CA PHE A 63 9.57 -6.25 -5.41
C PHE A 63 10.98 -6.71 -5.78
N PRO A 64 11.13 -7.88 -6.41
CA PRO A 64 12.45 -8.42 -6.76
C PRO A 64 13.13 -7.63 -7.88
N SER A 65 12.37 -6.86 -8.67
CA SER A 65 12.86 -5.99 -9.74
C SER A 65 11.80 -4.91 -10.06
N ASN A 66 11.62 -4.54 -11.32
CA ASN A 66 10.54 -3.65 -11.78
C ASN A 66 9.15 -4.26 -11.52
N LEU A 67 8.11 -3.44 -11.55
CA LEU A 67 6.75 -3.84 -11.15
C LEU A 67 6.23 -4.99 -12.03
N THR A 68 6.38 -4.90 -13.34
CA THR A 68 5.84 -5.93 -14.25
C THR A 68 6.55 -7.28 -14.17
N ALA A 69 7.70 -7.38 -13.48
CA ALA A 69 8.40 -8.65 -13.26
C ALA A 69 7.61 -9.62 -12.34
N GLY A 70 6.63 -9.12 -11.58
CA GLY A 70 5.81 -9.94 -10.68
C GLY A 70 6.61 -10.52 -9.51
N ASN A 71 6.16 -11.67 -8.97
CA ASN A 71 6.70 -12.29 -7.75
C ASN A 71 6.78 -11.32 -6.56
N TRP A 72 5.77 -10.44 -6.44
CA TRP A 72 5.69 -9.50 -5.35
C TRP A 72 5.42 -10.23 -4.04
N LYS A 73 6.08 -9.79 -2.99
CA LYS A 73 5.63 -10.10 -1.62
C LYS A 73 5.05 -8.82 -1.06
N VAL A 74 3.78 -8.87 -0.68
CA VAL A 74 3.05 -7.74 -0.10
C VAL A 74 2.52 -8.18 1.25
N GLY A 75 2.59 -7.29 2.22
CA GLY A 75 1.98 -7.46 3.52
C GLY A 75 1.15 -6.22 3.85
N LEU A 76 -0.03 -6.46 4.43
CA LEU A 76 -0.91 -5.40 4.92
C LEU A 76 -0.93 -5.47 6.45
N VAL A 77 -0.83 -4.31 7.08
CA VAL A 77 -1.02 -4.13 8.52
C VAL A 77 -2.14 -3.13 8.67
N ILE A 78 -3.23 -3.55 9.29
CA ILE A 78 -4.40 -2.72 9.53
C ILE A 78 -4.40 -2.34 11.01
N ASP A 79 -4.81 -1.10 11.29
CA ASP A 79 -4.95 -0.57 12.65
C ASP A 79 -5.72 -1.54 13.56
N GLU A 80 -5.25 -1.71 14.80
CA GLU A 80 -5.90 -2.58 15.80
C GLU A 80 -7.31 -2.11 16.16
N GLY A 81 -7.58 -0.81 15.97
CA GLY A 81 -8.90 -0.22 16.21
C GLY A 81 -9.93 -0.53 15.12
N ALA A 82 -9.54 -1.15 13.99
CA ALA A 82 -10.45 -1.51 12.93
C ALA A 82 -11.31 -2.72 13.34
N SER A 83 -12.60 -2.69 12.98
CA SER A 83 -13.44 -3.90 13.08
C SER A 83 -13.02 -4.94 12.05
N ASP A 84 -13.37 -6.21 12.28
CA ASP A 84 -13.13 -7.28 11.29
C ASP A 84 -13.75 -6.94 9.92
N GLU A 85 -14.91 -6.28 9.91
CA GLU A 85 -15.56 -5.85 8.67
C GLU A 85 -14.74 -4.78 7.94
N GLN A 86 -14.23 -3.77 8.65
CA GLN A 86 -13.36 -2.75 8.10
C GLN A 86 -12.04 -3.33 7.60
N ALA A 87 -11.44 -4.25 8.36
CA ALA A 87 -10.20 -4.91 8.00
C ALA A 87 -10.36 -5.72 6.71
N ASN A 88 -11.40 -6.56 6.62
CA ASN A 88 -11.71 -7.33 5.42
C ASN A 88 -12.04 -6.42 4.21
N ALA A 89 -12.70 -5.28 4.45
CA ALA A 89 -13.00 -4.31 3.42
C ALA A 89 -11.72 -3.64 2.86
N LEU A 90 -10.80 -3.24 3.73
CA LEU A 90 -9.54 -2.61 3.35
C LEU A 90 -8.58 -3.58 2.68
N GLU A 91 -8.54 -4.85 3.11
CA GLU A 91 -7.74 -5.90 2.46
C GLU A 91 -8.13 -6.13 0.99
N ARG A 92 -9.38 -5.84 0.61
CA ARG A 92 -9.84 -5.96 -0.79
C ARG A 92 -9.42 -4.79 -1.67
N VAL A 93 -9.01 -3.66 -1.08
CA VAL A 93 -8.71 -2.41 -1.79
C VAL A 93 -7.21 -2.18 -1.96
N PHE A 94 -6.41 -2.56 -0.97
CA PHE A 94 -4.95 -2.41 -0.96
C PHE A 94 -4.23 -3.64 -1.53
#